data_AF-A0A1I7MF96-F1
#
_entry.id   AF-A0A1I7MF96-F1
#
_cell.length_a   1.000
_cell.length_b   1.000
_cell.length_c   1.000
_cell.angle_alpha   90.00
_cell.angle_beta   90.00
_cell.angle_gamma   90.00
#
_symmetry.space_group_name_H-M   'P 1'
#
loop_
_entity.id
_entity.type
_entity.pdbx_description
1 polymer ?
#
loop_
_entity_poly.entity_id
_entity_poly.type
_entity_poly.pdbx_seq_one_letter_code
_entity_poly.pdbx_strand_id
1 'polypeptide(L)'
;MSEQTPPPLTDEQIEFLNSVFDMARDGRTDEVTSVIDQGIPVDLTDHKGDTLLILATYNGHPDLVLELLKRGADVHRVNARGQSALTCAVFVQDERSTRALLEAGADPDAGAQSPRAVVEMFGLDAMRALLDHRRESSE
;
A
#
# COMPACT_ATOMS: atom_id res chain seq x y z
N MET A 1 -34.57 11.83 -11.69
CA MET A 1 -33.17 12.15 -12.03
C MET A 1 -32.55 10.86 -12.51
N SER A 2 -32.31 10.73 -13.82
CA SER A 2 -31.76 9.49 -14.38
C SER A 2 -30.31 9.34 -13.94
N GLU A 3 -30.01 8.32 -13.15
CA GLU A 3 -28.65 7.89 -12.85
C GLU A 3 -28.01 7.40 -14.16
N GLN A 4 -27.25 8.28 -14.82
CA GLN A 4 -26.42 7.86 -15.94
C GLN A 4 -25.18 7.19 -15.36
N THR A 5 -25.18 5.86 -15.37
CA THR A 5 -23.95 5.08 -15.20
C THR A 5 -22.96 5.55 -16.28
N PRO A 6 -21.74 5.97 -15.90
CA PRO A 6 -20.75 6.38 -16.88
C PRO A 6 -20.49 5.24 -17.88
N PRO A 7 -20.15 5.57 -19.14
CA PRO A 7 -19.84 4.55 -20.14
C PRO A 7 -18.71 3.64 -19.63
N PRO A 8 -18.72 2.35 -20.01
CA PRO A 8 -17.63 1.45 -19.67
C PRO A 8 -16.30 1.97 -20.24
N LEU A 9 -15.20 1.63 -19.56
CA LEU A 9 -13.86 1.97 -20.02
C LEU A 9 -13.55 1.27 -21.35
N THR A 10 -12.76 1.93 -22.19
CA THR A 10 -12.24 1.34 -23.43
C THR A 10 -11.10 0.36 -23.12
N ASP A 11 -10.80 -0.54 -24.07
CA ASP A 11 -9.67 -1.48 -23.93
C ASP A 11 -8.34 -0.75 -23.69
N GLU A 12 -8.12 0.38 -24.36
CA GLU A 12 -6.93 1.23 -24.20
C GLU A 12 -6.86 1.84 -22.78
N GLN A 13 -8.00 2.29 -22.22
CA GLN A 13 -8.04 2.80 -20.85
C GLN A 13 -7.76 1.70 -19.83
N ILE A 14 -8.26 0.48 -20.08
CA ILE A 14 -8.02 -0.67 -19.21
C ILE A 14 -6.55 -1.07 -19.26
N GLU A 15 -5.94 -1.14 -20.46
CA GLU A 15 -4.52 -1.41 -20.63
C GLU A 15 -3.65 -0.37 -19.93
N PHE A 16 -3.99 0.92 -20.09
CA PHE A 16 -3.31 2.00 -19.39
C PHE A 16 -3.39 1.81 -17.85
N LEU A 17 -4.57 1.59 -17.28
CA LEU A 17 -4.71 1.36 -15.84
C LEU A 17 -3.94 0.13 -15.36
N ASN A 18 -3.94 -0.95 -16.16
CA ASN A 18 -3.14 -2.14 -15.86
C ASN A 18 -1.64 -1.81 -15.82
N SER A 19 -1.16 -0.99 -16.75
CA SER A 19 0.23 -0.54 -16.77
C SER A 19 0.62 0.25 -15.53
N VAL A 20 -0.29 1.04 -14.93
CA VAL A 20 -0.02 1.78 -13.69
C VAL A 20 0.23 0.82 -12.52
N PHE A 21 -0.49 -0.29 -12.45
CA PHE A 21 -0.23 -1.32 -11.44
C PHE A 21 1.11 -2.03 -11.66
N ASP A 22 1.47 -2.29 -12.93
CA ASP A 22 2.77 -2.88 -13.25
C ASP A 22 3.92 -1.92 -12.92
N MET A 23 3.77 -0.61 -13.19
CA MET A 23 4.73 0.41 -12.75
C MET A 23 4.94 0.38 -11.23
N ALA A 24 3.88 0.19 -10.45
CA ALA A 24 3.98 0.08 -8.99
C ALA A 24 4.65 -1.23 -8.54
N ARG A 25 4.38 -2.36 -9.22
CA ARG A 25 5.05 -3.64 -8.96
C ARG A 25 6.54 -3.60 -9.29
N ASP A 26 6.91 -2.85 -10.31
CA ASP A 26 8.29 -2.70 -10.79
C ASP A 26 9.06 -1.57 -10.09
N GLY A 27 8.39 -0.77 -9.26
CA GLY A 27 9.01 0.33 -8.51
C GLY A 27 9.40 1.53 -9.36
N ARG A 28 8.72 1.73 -10.50
CA ARG A 28 8.97 2.83 -11.47
C ARG A 28 8.48 4.17 -10.90
N THR A 29 9.19 4.67 -9.88
CA THR A 29 8.75 5.75 -8.99
C THR A 29 8.40 7.03 -9.74
N ASP A 30 9.26 7.47 -10.67
CA ASP A 30 9.04 8.69 -11.46
C ASP A 30 7.80 8.58 -12.37
N GLU A 31 7.50 7.38 -12.87
CA GLU A 31 6.35 7.16 -13.74
C GLU A 31 5.06 7.08 -12.95
N VAL A 32 5.05 6.36 -11.83
CA VAL A 32 3.89 6.30 -10.92
C VAL A 32 3.54 7.69 -10.40
N THR A 33 4.53 8.46 -9.98
CA THR A 33 4.29 9.83 -9.51
C THR A 33 3.79 10.75 -10.63
N SER A 34 4.36 10.66 -11.82
CA SER A 34 3.91 11.44 -12.97
C SER A 34 2.45 11.17 -13.33
N VAL A 35 1.99 9.92 -13.33
CA VAL A 35 0.58 9.61 -13.64
C VAL A 35 -0.36 10.05 -12.51
N ILE A 36 0.07 10.00 -11.24
CA ILE A 36 -0.71 10.55 -10.12
C ILE A 36 -0.84 12.07 -10.25
N ASP A 37 0.24 12.76 -10.60
CA ASP A 37 0.25 14.21 -10.79
C ASP A 37 -0.63 14.63 -12.01
N GLN A 38 -0.90 13.70 -12.94
CA GLN A 38 -1.85 13.87 -14.04
C GLN A 38 -3.32 13.55 -13.66
N GLY A 39 -3.58 13.18 -12.40
CA GLY A 39 -4.92 12.98 -11.86
C GLY A 39 -5.33 11.53 -11.65
N ILE A 40 -4.43 10.56 -11.83
CA ILE A 40 -4.70 9.18 -11.39
C ILE A 40 -4.77 9.14 -9.87
N PRO A 41 -5.83 8.57 -9.27
CA PRO A 41 -5.95 8.51 -7.82
C PRO A 41 -4.77 7.75 -7.18
N VAL A 42 -4.18 8.33 -6.13
CA VAL A 42 -3.09 7.68 -5.37
C VAL A 42 -3.51 6.32 -4.79
N ASP A 43 -4.78 6.19 -4.42
CA ASP A 43 -5.37 4.95 -3.92
C ASP A 43 -6.07 4.13 -5.02
N LEU A 44 -5.66 4.26 -6.28
CA LEU A 44 -6.13 3.38 -7.34
C LEU A 44 -5.91 1.91 -6.94
N THR A 45 -6.92 1.06 -7.16
CA THR A 45 -6.85 -0.37 -6.88
C THR A 45 -7.07 -1.23 -8.09
N ASP A 46 -6.34 -2.35 -8.14
CA ASP A 46 -6.56 -3.38 -9.15
C ASP A 46 -7.76 -4.27 -8.81
N HIS A 47 -8.00 -5.29 -9.65
CA HIS A 47 -9.09 -6.24 -9.49
C HIS A 47 -9.01 -7.11 -8.21
N LYS A 48 -7.87 -7.12 -7.52
CA LYS A 48 -7.67 -7.80 -6.22
C LYS A 48 -7.83 -6.85 -5.05
N GLY A 49 -8.11 -5.57 -5.32
CA GLY A 49 -8.17 -4.52 -4.31
C GLY A 49 -6.79 -4.06 -3.84
N ASP A 50 -5.71 -4.46 -4.51
CA ASP A 50 -4.37 -4.00 -4.16
C ASP A 50 -4.22 -2.54 -4.59
N THR A 51 -3.90 -1.65 -3.63
CA THR A 51 -3.56 -0.25 -3.93
C THR A 51 -2.15 -0.16 -4.48
N LEU A 52 -1.80 0.98 -5.10
CA LEU A 52 -0.41 1.27 -5.49
C LEU A 52 0.55 1.12 -4.29
N LEU A 53 0.11 1.55 -3.10
CA LEU A 53 0.89 1.43 -1.86
C LEU A 53 1.12 -0.04 -1.46
N ILE A 54 0.08 -0.89 -1.54
CA ILE A 54 0.20 -2.33 -1.27
C ILE A 54 1.15 -3.00 -2.27
N LEU A 55 0.99 -2.70 -3.57
CA LEU A 55 1.82 -3.27 -4.63
C LEU A 55 3.29 -2.88 -4.47
N ALA A 56 3.58 -1.59 -4.25
CA ALA A 56 4.94 -1.09 -4.04
C ALA A 56 5.58 -1.75 -2.80
N THR A 57 4.81 -1.86 -1.72
CA THR A 57 5.31 -2.45 -0.46
C THR A 57 5.60 -3.95 -0.61
N TYR A 58 4.67 -4.71 -1.17
CA TYR A 58 4.83 -6.16 -1.32
C TYR A 58 5.97 -6.53 -2.28
N ASN A 59 6.27 -5.67 -3.26
CA ASN A 59 7.38 -5.89 -4.20
C ASN A 59 8.70 -5.24 -3.75
N GLY A 60 8.76 -4.66 -2.55
CA GLY A 60 10.01 -4.19 -1.94
C GLY A 60 10.54 -2.87 -2.50
N HIS A 61 9.66 -1.92 -2.81
CA HIS A 61 10.00 -0.60 -3.37
C HIS A 61 9.81 0.54 -2.36
N PRO A 62 10.68 0.66 -1.32
CA PRO A 62 10.49 1.62 -0.23
C PRO A 62 10.53 3.09 -0.69
N ASP A 63 11.26 3.40 -1.78
CA ASP A 63 11.29 4.76 -2.32
C ASP A 63 9.93 5.16 -2.90
N LEU A 64 9.27 4.24 -3.62
CA LEU A 64 7.90 4.45 -4.10
C LEU A 64 6.89 4.50 -2.93
N VAL A 65 7.06 3.66 -1.91
CA VAL A 65 6.23 3.70 -0.68
C VAL A 65 6.27 5.08 -0.05
N LEU A 66 7.45 5.64 0.18
CA LEU A 66 7.61 6.99 0.75
C LEU A 66 6.93 8.05 -0.11
N GLU A 67 7.02 7.92 -1.43
CA GLU A 67 6.48 8.92 -2.35
C GLU A 67 4.95 8.87 -2.47
N LEU A 68 4.37 7.67 -2.38
CA LEU A 68 2.92 7.48 -2.27
C LEU A 68 2.38 8.03 -0.95
N LEU A 69 3.10 7.82 0.17
CA LEU A 69 2.73 8.37 1.47
C LEU A 69 2.75 9.91 1.47
N LYS A 70 3.76 10.54 0.86
CA LYS A 70 3.81 12.01 0.69
C LYS A 70 2.64 12.55 -0.11
N ARG A 71 2.10 11.77 -1.05
CA ARG A 71 0.91 12.09 -1.85
C ARG A 71 -0.40 11.74 -1.17
N GLY A 72 -0.37 11.31 0.09
CA GLY A 72 -1.56 11.06 0.90
C GLY A 72 -2.22 9.71 0.63
N ALA A 73 -1.46 8.69 0.20
CA ALA A 73 -1.96 7.33 0.12
C ALA A 73 -2.54 6.87 1.48
N ASP A 74 -3.73 6.27 1.45
CA ASP A 74 -4.40 5.80 2.66
C ASP A 74 -3.79 4.47 3.14
N VAL A 75 -3.08 4.56 4.28
CA VAL A 75 -2.40 3.44 4.92
C VAL A 75 -3.34 2.40 5.54
N HIS A 76 -4.62 2.72 5.69
CA HIS A 76 -5.62 1.84 6.30
C HIS A 76 -6.37 0.99 5.29
N ARG A 77 -6.15 1.20 3.99
CA ARG A 77 -6.78 0.35 2.95
C ARG A 77 -6.26 -1.07 3.03
N VAL A 78 -7.18 -2.01 2.82
CA VAL A 78 -6.90 -3.43 2.74
C VAL A 78 -7.35 -3.99 1.41
N ASN A 79 -6.59 -4.94 0.86
CA ASN A 79 -6.96 -5.67 -0.35
C ASN A 79 -8.06 -6.71 -0.06
N ALA A 80 -8.47 -7.47 -1.09
CA ALA A 80 -9.49 -8.51 -0.95
C ALA A 80 -9.10 -9.66 0.00
N ARG A 81 -7.81 -9.78 0.36
CA ARG A 81 -7.29 -10.73 1.36
C ARG A 81 -7.23 -10.14 2.77
N GLY A 82 -7.68 -8.90 2.96
CA GLY A 82 -7.65 -8.21 4.24
C GLY A 82 -6.25 -7.76 4.66
N GLN A 83 -5.31 -7.63 3.72
CA GLN A 83 -3.94 -7.20 3.99
C GLN A 83 -3.80 -5.71 3.71
N SER A 84 -3.24 -4.98 4.68
CA SER A 84 -2.82 -3.59 4.48
C SER A 84 -1.39 -3.53 3.93
N ALA A 85 -0.95 -2.33 3.55
CA ALA A 85 0.45 -2.10 3.20
C ALA A 85 1.39 -2.50 4.36
N LEU A 86 1.03 -2.21 5.61
CA LEU A 86 1.83 -2.59 6.78
C LEU A 86 1.91 -4.11 6.95
N THR A 87 0.81 -4.84 6.70
CA THR A 87 0.84 -6.31 6.70
C THR A 87 1.82 -6.84 5.66
N CYS A 88 1.81 -6.26 4.45
CA CYS A 88 2.75 -6.63 3.39
C CYS A 88 4.20 -6.32 3.76
N ALA A 89 4.49 -5.12 4.31
CA ALA A 89 5.85 -4.72 4.72
C ALA A 89 6.44 -5.69 5.74
N VAL A 90 5.64 -6.06 6.75
CA VAL A 90 6.03 -7.03 7.78
C VAL A 90 6.26 -8.41 7.18
N PHE A 91 5.38 -8.87 6.29
CA PHE A 91 5.50 -10.18 5.67
C PHE A 91 6.77 -10.31 4.82
N VAL A 92 7.14 -9.27 4.08
CA VAL A 92 8.38 -9.23 3.28
C VAL A 92 9.60 -8.78 4.08
N GLN A 93 9.43 -8.49 5.38
CA GLN A 93 10.48 -8.04 6.30
C GLN A 93 11.19 -6.74 5.85
N ASP A 94 10.46 -5.82 5.24
CA ASP A 94 10.97 -4.49 4.86
C ASP A 94 10.85 -3.53 6.04
N GLU A 95 11.95 -3.34 6.77
CA GLU A 95 12.03 -2.42 7.91
C GLU A 95 11.77 -0.96 7.52
N ARG A 96 12.22 -0.54 6.33
CA ARG A 96 12.15 0.85 5.89
C ARG A 96 10.71 1.23 5.60
N SER A 97 10.01 0.41 4.82
CA SER A 97 8.57 0.60 4.58
C SER A 97 7.76 0.43 5.85
N THR A 98 8.09 -0.54 6.72
CA THR A 98 7.41 -0.72 8.01
C THR A 98 7.47 0.54 8.87
N ARG A 99 8.65 1.15 9.03
CA ARG A 99 8.82 2.40 9.79
C ARG A 99 8.03 3.54 9.16
N ALA A 100 8.14 3.73 7.85
CA ALA A 100 7.44 4.79 7.14
C ALA A 100 5.91 4.67 7.26
N LEU A 101 5.37 3.45 7.13
CA LEU A 101 3.94 3.18 7.26
C LEU A 101 3.45 3.40 8.69
N LEU A 102 4.23 2.99 9.70
CA LEU A 102 3.96 3.31 11.09
C LEU A 102 3.96 4.83 11.29
N GLU A 103 5.02 5.55 10.91
CA GLU A 103 5.07 7.01 11.02
C GLU A 103 3.86 7.69 10.35
N ALA A 104 3.39 7.16 9.22
CA ALA A 104 2.22 7.66 8.49
C ALA A 104 0.85 7.31 9.11
N GLY A 105 0.79 6.56 10.22
CA GLY A 105 -0.48 6.26 10.90
C GLY A 105 -0.95 4.81 10.83
N ALA A 106 -0.24 3.91 10.13
CA ALA A 106 -0.70 2.54 9.96
C ALA A 106 -0.84 1.81 11.31
N ASP A 107 -1.99 1.15 11.48
CA ASP A 107 -2.33 0.43 12.69
C ASP A 107 -1.75 -1.01 12.65
N PRO A 108 -0.84 -1.39 13.56
CA PRO A 108 -0.27 -2.74 13.61
C PRO A 108 -1.27 -3.84 14.00
N ASP A 109 -2.46 -3.45 14.47
CA ASP A 109 -3.54 -4.33 14.90
C ASP A 109 -4.69 -4.41 13.89
N ALA A 110 -4.65 -3.63 12.80
CA ALA A 110 -5.72 -3.59 11.81
C ALA A 110 -5.73 -4.77 10.83
N GLY A 111 -6.93 -5.16 10.40
CA GLY A 111 -7.17 -6.19 9.39
C GLY A 111 -7.33 -7.60 9.95
N ALA A 112 -7.91 -8.51 9.15
CA ALA A 112 -8.11 -9.90 9.55
C ALA A 112 -6.78 -10.68 9.66
N GLN A 113 -5.74 -10.21 8.96
CA GLN A 113 -4.36 -10.68 9.07
C GLN A 113 -3.51 -9.48 9.50
N SER A 114 -3.61 -9.12 10.78
CA SER A 114 -2.91 -7.94 11.29
C SER A 114 -1.39 -8.12 11.21
N PRO A 115 -0.64 -7.01 11.06
CA PRO A 115 0.82 -7.03 11.16
C PRO A 115 1.33 -7.79 12.38
N ARG A 116 0.70 -7.61 13.55
CA ARG A 116 1.03 -8.37 14.78
C ARG A 116 0.79 -9.87 14.64
N ALA A 117 -0.33 -10.28 14.04
CA ALA A 117 -0.58 -11.71 13.81
C ALA A 117 0.47 -12.33 12.89
N VAL A 118 0.97 -11.58 11.88
CA VAL A 118 2.02 -12.04 10.98
C VAL A 118 3.35 -12.24 11.73
N VAL A 119 3.78 -11.30 12.56
CA VAL A 119 5.06 -11.47 13.30
C VAL A 119 5.01 -12.66 14.26
N GLU A 120 3.89 -12.89 14.94
CA GLU A 120 3.73 -14.03 15.85
C GLU A 120 3.66 -15.36 15.08
N MET A 121 2.95 -15.39 13.95
CA MET A 121 2.80 -16.61 13.13
C MET A 121 4.12 -17.08 12.51
N PHE A 122 4.98 -16.14 12.09
CA PHE A 122 6.24 -16.46 11.40
C PHE A 122 7.49 -16.29 12.27
N GLY A 123 7.36 -15.83 13.53
CA GLY A 123 8.49 -15.59 14.43
C GLY A 123 9.43 -14.47 13.95
N LEU A 124 8.86 -13.34 13.51
CA LEU A 124 9.62 -12.22 12.93
C LEU A 124 10.04 -11.23 14.01
N ASP A 125 11.03 -11.59 14.84
CA ASP A 125 11.44 -10.81 16.01
C ASP A 125 11.86 -9.36 15.68
N ALA A 126 12.57 -9.16 14.57
CA ALA A 126 12.98 -7.82 14.12
C ALA A 126 11.77 -6.95 13.79
N MET A 127 10.80 -7.49 13.04
CA MET A 127 9.56 -6.76 12.71
C MET A 127 8.71 -6.54 13.95
N ARG A 128 8.63 -7.52 14.85
CA ARG A 128 7.93 -7.39 16.14
C ARG A 128 8.45 -6.20 16.92
N ALA A 129 9.77 -6.06 17.03
CA ALA A 129 10.39 -4.92 17.68
C ALA A 129 9.90 -3.60 17.04
N LEU A 130 9.87 -3.49 15.71
CA LEU A 130 9.37 -2.29 15.02
C LEU A 130 7.91 -1.95 15.37
N LEU A 131 7.03 -2.96 15.40
CA LEU A 131 5.61 -2.76 15.71
C LEU A 131 5.38 -2.31 17.16
N ASP A 132 6.26 -2.68 18.08
CA ASP A 132 6.17 -2.33 19.50
C ASP A 132 6.67 -0.91 19.81
N HIS A 133 7.61 -0.37 19.03
CA HIS A 133 8.23 0.94 19.30
C HIS A 133 7.28 2.14 19.18
N ARG A 134 6.07 1.97 18.62
CA ARG A 134 5.09 3.08 18.50
C ARG A 134 4.37 3.41 19.82
N ARG A 135 4.43 2.54 20.83
CA ARG A 135 3.72 2.76 22.10
C ARG A 135 4.38 3.81 23.01
N GLU A 136 5.62 4.18 22.77
CA GLU A 136 6.42 4.99 23.72
C GLU A 136 6.51 6.48 23.36
N SER A 137 6.03 6.90 22.18
CA SER A 137 6.15 8.31 21.72
C SER A 137 4.96 9.22 22.07
N SER A 138 4.05 8.78 22.95
CA SER A 138 2.81 9.51 23.31
C SER A 138 2.74 9.95 24.79
N GLU A 139 3.86 9.98 25.52
CA GLU A 139 3.95 10.59 26.87
C GLU A 139 4.61 11.97 26.85
#